data_AF-A0A1W9HPC6-F1
#
_entry.id   AF-A0A1W9HPC6-F1
#
_cell.length_a   1.000
_cell.length_b   1.000
_cell.length_c   1.000
_cell.angle_alpha   90.00
_cell.angle_beta   90.00
_cell.angle_gamma   90.00
#
_symmetry.space_group_name_H-M   'P 1'
#
loop_
_entity.id
_entity.type
_entity.pdbx_description
1 polymer ?
#
loop_
_entity_poly.entity_id
_entity_poly.type
_entity_poly.pdbx_seq_one_letter_code
_entity_poly.pdbx_strand_id
1 'polypeptide(L)'
;MKMVKLASVAIAATLAVTGCKEIQIKDGRIPSEYLAVAAQYMGNYKGQFNGVPSEISLWLEGDVVKAKYTDAHGNDILDPQCESQIGNLKSITVSGEQKSPQLDVANFAFDPGKCSGSVLGRMLVLMFEKKASSLKMAPAILKRWDRCPWPECTNPDIDVYLRGEFHKTN
;
A
#
# COMPACT_ATOMS: atom_id res chain seq x y z
N MET A 1 70.71 -0.20 -6.29
CA MET A 1 69.46 0.57 -6.41
C MET A 1 68.30 -0.34 -6.04
N LYS A 2 67.57 -0.06 -4.95
CA LYS A 2 66.47 -0.90 -4.45
C LYS A 2 65.15 -0.45 -5.09
N MET A 3 64.49 -1.35 -5.83
CA MET A 3 63.20 -1.09 -6.45
C MET A 3 62.10 -1.05 -5.38
N VAL A 4 61.45 0.11 -5.24
CA VAL A 4 60.24 0.29 -4.43
C VAL A 4 59.05 -0.15 -5.28
N LYS A 5 58.46 -1.32 -4.96
CA LYS A 5 57.18 -1.75 -5.54
C LYS A 5 56.06 -1.01 -4.82
N LEU A 6 55.53 0.04 -5.44
CA LEU A 6 54.29 0.68 -5.02
C LEU A 6 53.13 -0.28 -5.29
N ALA A 7 52.53 -0.80 -4.23
CA ALA A 7 51.32 -1.60 -4.28
C ALA A 7 50.12 -0.67 -4.51
N SER A 8 49.51 -0.79 -5.69
CA SER A 8 48.28 -0.11 -6.06
C SER A 8 47.12 -0.68 -5.25
N VAL A 9 46.64 0.06 -4.23
CA VAL A 9 45.42 -0.27 -3.49
C VAL A 9 44.23 0.10 -4.38
N ALA A 10 43.63 -0.89 -5.03
CA ALA A 10 42.36 -0.75 -5.73
C ALA A 10 41.23 -0.67 -4.69
N ILE A 11 40.73 0.53 -4.43
CA ILE A 11 39.51 0.74 -3.65
C ILE A 11 38.33 0.27 -4.53
N ALA A 12 37.89 -0.96 -4.31
CA ALA A 12 36.65 -1.47 -4.89
C ALA A 12 35.48 -0.72 -4.25
N ALA A 13 34.95 0.27 -4.95
CA ALA A 13 33.71 0.92 -4.60
C ALA A 13 32.56 -0.09 -4.73
N THR A 14 32.17 -0.72 -3.63
CA THR A 14 30.89 -1.44 -3.52
C THR A 14 29.78 -0.39 -3.65
N LEU A 15 29.24 -0.26 -4.86
CA LEU A 15 27.97 0.39 -5.12
C LEU A 15 26.91 -0.33 -4.28
N ALA A 16 26.54 0.25 -3.14
CA ALA A 16 25.39 -0.20 -2.37
C ALA A 16 24.16 0.03 -3.26
N VAL A 17 23.63 -1.05 -3.82
CA VAL A 17 22.42 -1.03 -4.65
C VAL A 17 21.27 -0.65 -3.72
N THR A 18 20.93 0.64 -3.67
CA THR A 18 19.70 1.14 -3.07
C THR A 18 18.55 0.78 -4.01
N GLY A 19 18.10 -0.48 -3.94
CA GLY A 19 17.02 -0.99 -4.78
C GLY A 19 15.68 -0.94 -4.06
N CYS A 20 14.64 -0.43 -4.71
CA CYS A 20 13.27 -0.74 -4.34
C CYS A 20 13.05 -2.25 -4.51
N LYS A 21 12.70 -2.94 -3.43
CA LYS A 21 12.45 -4.38 -3.42
C LYS A 21 10.99 -4.63 -3.12
N GLU A 22 10.30 -5.29 -4.06
CA GLU A 22 9.00 -5.88 -3.78
C GLU A 22 9.18 -7.22 -3.06
N ILE A 23 8.43 -7.42 -1.97
CA ILE A 23 8.43 -8.62 -1.16
C ILE A 23 7.03 -9.21 -1.21
N GLN A 24 6.92 -10.43 -1.71
CA GLN A 24 5.67 -11.18 -1.70
C GLN A 24 5.37 -11.67 -0.29
N ILE A 25 4.14 -11.46 0.15
CA ILE A 25 3.66 -11.79 1.49
C ILE A 25 2.77 -13.03 1.40
N LYS A 26 3.20 -14.10 2.06
CA LYS A 26 2.45 -15.35 2.11
C LYS A 26 1.46 -15.30 3.27
N ASP A 27 0.18 -15.54 2.98
CA ASP A 27 -0.90 -15.63 3.96
C ASP A 27 -1.04 -14.38 4.88
N GLY A 28 -0.63 -13.21 4.40
CA GLY A 28 -0.66 -11.96 5.17
C GLY A 28 0.46 -11.81 6.20
N ARG A 29 1.40 -12.77 6.29
CA ARG A 29 2.48 -12.81 7.28
C ARG A 29 3.71 -12.06 6.81
N ILE A 30 4.10 -11.03 7.55
CA ILE A 30 5.30 -10.26 7.28
C ILE A 30 6.54 -11.05 7.73
N PRO A 31 7.57 -11.21 6.87
CA PRO A 31 8.82 -11.82 7.27
C PRO A 31 9.45 -11.07 8.45
N SER A 32 10.04 -11.80 9.39
CA SER A 32 10.51 -11.27 10.67
C SER A 32 11.46 -10.07 10.55
N GLU A 33 12.28 -10.05 9.51
CA GLU A 33 13.24 -8.98 9.20
C GLU A 33 12.57 -7.65 8.84
N TYR A 34 11.29 -7.66 8.45
CA TYR A 34 10.51 -6.47 8.09
C TYR A 34 9.48 -6.08 9.16
N LEU A 35 9.26 -6.89 10.21
CA LEU A 35 8.25 -6.61 11.23
C LEU A 35 8.49 -5.29 11.96
N ALA A 36 9.73 -5.00 12.35
CA ALA A 36 10.08 -3.76 13.05
C ALA A 36 9.84 -2.51 12.17
N VAL A 37 10.05 -2.63 10.86
CA VAL A 37 9.76 -1.56 9.90
C VAL A 37 8.25 -1.40 9.74
N ALA A 38 7.53 -2.50 9.49
CA ALA A 38 6.09 -2.49 9.30
C ALA A 38 5.34 -1.93 10.53
N ALA A 39 5.80 -2.23 11.74
CA ALA A 39 5.24 -1.72 12.99
C ALA A 39 5.17 -0.18 13.03
N GLN A 40 6.09 0.53 12.36
CA GLN A 40 6.09 2.00 12.29
C GLN A 40 4.89 2.55 11.50
N TYR A 41 4.31 1.73 10.63
CA TYR A 41 3.18 2.08 9.76
C TYR A 41 1.85 1.59 10.34
N MET A 42 1.84 0.91 11.48
CA MET A 42 0.61 0.56 12.18
C MET A 42 0.01 1.78 12.88
N GLY A 43 -1.31 1.82 13.03
CA GLY A 43 -2.05 2.91 13.64
C GLY A 43 -3.30 3.30 12.85
N ASN A 44 -3.92 4.39 13.27
CA ASN A 44 -5.13 4.93 12.67
C ASN A 44 -4.80 6.11 11.76
N TYR A 45 -5.34 6.07 10.56
CA TYR A 45 -5.17 7.08 9.53
C TYR A 45 -6.51 7.75 9.29
N LYS A 46 -6.62 9.06 9.53
CA LYS A 46 -7.84 9.82 9.26
C LYS A 46 -7.68 10.66 8.01
N GLY A 47 -8.74 10.76 7.23
CA GLY A 47 -8.69 11.43 5.95
C GLY A 47 -10.05 11.42 5.27
N GLN A 48 -10.02 11.34 3.96
CA GLN A 48 -11.20 11.19 3.15
C GLN A 48 -10.97 10.21 2.01
N PHE A 49 -12.03 9.51 1.62
CA PHE A 49 -12.07 8.61 0.47
C PHE A 49 -13.21 9.06 -0.43
N ASN A 50 -12.91 9.47 -1.67
CA ASN A 50 -13.88 10.09 -2.58
C ASN A 50 -14.68 11.26 -1.94
N GLY A 51 -14.03 12.05 -1.09
CA GLY A 51 -14.66 13.19 -0.40
C GLY A 51 -15.48 12.84 0.84
N VAL A 52 -15.61 11.55 1.20
CA VAL A 52 -16.26 11.12 2.43
C VAL A 52 -15.22 11.01 3.55
N PRO A 53 -15.37 11.73 4.67
CA PRO A 53 -14.50 11.59 5.83
C PRO A 53 -14.45 10.14 6.31
N SER A 54 -13.25 9.62 6.49
CA SER A 54 -13.01 8.21 6.78
C SER A 54 -11.74 7.97 7.59
N GLU A 55 -11.67 6.78 8.16
CA GLU A 55 -10.52 6.25 8.87
C GLU A 55 -10.12 4.89 8.29
N ILE A 56 -8.81 4.67 8.17
CA ILE A 56 -8.22 3.36 7.91
C ILE A 56 -7.33 3.00 9.09
N SER A 57 -7.57 1.84 9.70
CA SER A 57 -6.75 1.30 10.78
C SER A 57 -5.88 0.16 10.26
N LEU A 58 -4.59 0.20 10.58
CA LEU A 58 -3.63 -0.87 10.31
C LEU A 58 -3.10 -1.40 11.65
N TRP A 59 -3.13 -2.73 11.84
CA TRP A 59 -2.58 -3.35 13.05
C TRP A 59 -1.96 -4.72 12.75
N LEU A 60 -1.20 -5.21 13.73
CA LEU A 60 -0.59 -6.54 13.70
C LEU A 60 -1.36 -7.49 14.63
N GLU A 61 -1.67 -8.67 14.12
CA GLU A 61 -2.06 -9.85 14.89
C GLU A 61 -0.92 -10.87 14.81
N GLY A 62 0.04 -10.74 15.74
CA GLY A 62 1.33 -11.44 15.61
C GLY A 62 2.16 -10.86 14.47
N ASP A 63 2.44 -11.69 13.45
CA ASP A 63 3.13 -11.32 12.21
C ASP A 63 2.17 -10.99 11.05
N VAL A 64 0.85 -11.09 11.26
CA VAL A 64 -0.17 -10.84 10.23
C VAL A 64 -0.63 -9.40 10.28
N VAL A 65 -0.55 -8.69 9.15
CA VAL A 65 -1.13 -7.34 9.04
C VAL A 65 -2.61 -7.41 8.71
N LYS A 66 -3.39 -6.63 9.46
CA LYS A 66 -4.81 -6.41 9.24
C LYS A 66 -5.07 -4.95 8.91
N ALA A 67 -6.11 -4.75 8.11
CA ALA A 67 -6.57 -3.43 7.70
C ALA A 67 -8.09 -3.36 7.83
N LYS A 68 -8.59 -2.22 8.30
CA LYS A 68 -10.02 -1.93 8.39
C LYS A 68 -10.29 -0.52 7.90
N TYR A 69 -11.37 -0.37 7.15
CA TYR A 69 -11.91 0.92 6.75
C TYR A 69 -13.17 1.23 7.57
N THR A 70 -13.39 2.49 7.90
CA THR A 70 -14.63 2.98 8.50
C THR A 70 -14.87 4.41 8.04
N ASP A 71 -16.00 4.70 7.42
CA ASP A 71 -16.38 6.09 7.12
C ASP A 71 -17.16 6.74 8.28
N ALA A 72 -17.46 8.03 8.16
CA ALA A 72 -18.21 8.79 9.17
C ALA A 72 -19.62 8.24 9.49
N HIS A 73 -20.16 7.37 8.63
CA HIS A 73 -21.49 6.79 8.72
C HIS A 73 -21.46 5.28 9.02
N GLY A 74 -20.27 4.67 9.13
CA GLY A 74 -20.10 3.23 9.28
C GLY A 74 -20.34 2.43 8.00
N ASN A 75 -20.33 3.08 6.84
CA ASN A 75 -20.52 2.44 5.55
C ASN A 75 -19.24 1.76 5.06
N ASP A 76 -19.49 0.88 4.09
CA ASP A 76 -18.50 0.21 3.27
C ASP A 76 -17.64 1.18 2.43
N ILE A 77 -16.43 0.77 2.04
CA ILE A 77 -15.51 1.59 1.24
C ILE A 77 -16.02 1.89 -0.18
N LEU A 78 -16.91 1.04 -0.72
CA LEU A 78 -17.53 1.22 -2.03
C LEU A 78 -18.91 1.87 -1.89
N ASP A 79 -19.83 1.17 -1.20
CA ASP A 79 -21.22 1.55 -0.98
C ASP A 79 -21.82 0.63 0.11
N PRO A 80 -22.69 1.11 1.02
CA PRO A 80 -23.28 0.32 2.09
C PRO A 80 -23.81 -1.06 1.69
N GLN A 81 -24.31 -1.22 0.45
CA GLN A 81 -24.88 -2.49 -0.03
C GLN A 81 -23.86 -3.47 -0.61
N CYS A 82 -22.60 -3.07 -0.79
CA CYS A 82 -21.57 -3.91 -1.42
C CYS A 82 -21.05 -5.02 -0.50
N GLU A 83 -21.04 -4.81 0.82
CA GLU A 83 -20.45 -5.76 1.79
C GLU A 83 -19.00 -6.13 1.42
N SER A 84 -18.20 -5.14 1.02
CA SER A 84 -16.81 -5.34 0.62
C SER A 84 -15.91 -5.66 1.80
N GLN A 85 -14.79 -6.30 1.52
CA GLN A 85 -13.83 -6.74 2.53
C GLN A 85 -12.39 -6.46 2.11
N ILE A 86 -11.62 -5.95 3.06
CA ILE A 86 -10.16 -5.88 2.95
C ILE A 86 -9.60 -7.22 3.43
N GLY A 87 -8.95 -7.94 2.52
CA GLY A 87 -8.37 -9.26 2.77
C GLY A 87 -6.92 -9.18 3.27
N ASN A 88 -6.20 -10.29 3.10
CA ASN A 88 -4.81 -10.39 3.53
C ASN A 88 -3.87 -9.50 2.71
N LEU A 89 -2.80 -9.03 3.36
CA LEU A 89 -1.65 -8.42 2.71
C LEU A 89 -1.01 -9.42 1.72
N LYS A 90 -0.72 -8.94 0.49
CA LYS A 90 -0.20 -9.73 -0.63
C LYS A 90 1.22 -9.39 -1.00
N SER A 91 1.56 -8.11 -1.00
CA SER A 91 2.95 -7.68 -1.18
C SER A 91 3.21 -6.35 -0.49
N ILE A 92 4.49 -6.10 -0.22
CA ILE A 92 5.00 -4.80 0.21
C ILE A 92 6.14 -4.36 -0.70
N THR A 93 6.26 -3.07 -0.96
CA THR A 93 7.43 -2.48 -1.61
C THR A 93 8.20 -1.69 -0.58
N VAL A 94 9.48 -2.04 -0.43
CA VAL A 94 10.40 -1.39 0.51
C VAL A 94 11.54 -0.75 -0.28
N SER A 95 11.88 0.49 0.04
CA SER A 95 13.04 1.21 -0.51
C SER A 95 13.99 1.66 0.61
N GLY A 96 15.07 2.33 0.22
CA GLY A 96 16.10 2.83 1.14
C GLY A 96 17.25 1.85 1.39
N GLU A 97 18.16 2.25 2.27
CA GLU A 97 19.30 1.42 2.65
C GLU A 97 18.86 0.28 3.58
N GLN A 98 19.63 -0.82 3.60
CA GLN A 98 19.34 -1.99 4.45
C GLN A 98 19.23 -1.64 5.95
N LYS A 99 19.93 -0.58 6.39
CA LYS A 99 19.91 -0.11 7.79
C LYS A 99 18.75 0.85 8.09
N SER A 100 18.09 1.37 7.06
CA SER A 100 16.97 2.30 7.18
C SER A 100 15.91 2.03 6.09
N PRO A 101 15.25 0.86 6.12
CA PRO A 101 14.25 0.52 5.11
C PRO A 101 13.01 1.39 5.30
N GLN A 102 12.39 1.78 4.20
CA GLN A 102 11.14 2.52 4.16
C GLN A 102 10.08 1.70 3.43
N LEU A 103 8.90 1.53 4.02
CA LEU A 103 7.75 0.96 3.33
C LEU A 103 7.13 2.05 2.44
N ASP A 104 7.02 1.76 1.14
CA ASP A 104 6.44 2.67 0.15
C ASP A 104 5.03 2.24 -0.27
N VAL A 105 4.80 0.93 -0.42
CA VAL A 105 3.52 0.39 -0.88
C VAL A 105 3.15 -0.86 -0.09
N ALA A 106 1.88 -1.01 0.26
CA ALA A 106 1.29 -2.25 0.73
C ALA A 106 0.06 -2.61 -0.11
N ASN A 107 0.06 -3.82 -0.66
CA ASN A 107 -1.03 -4.34 -1.51
C ASN A 107 -1.86 -5.34 -0.71
N PHE A 108 -3.11 -4.99 -0.41
CA PHE A 108 -4.07 -5.89 0.23
C PHE A 108 -4.97 -6.51 -0.82
N ALA A 109 -5.35 -7.77 -0.64
CA ALA A 109 -6.49 -8.32 -1.37
C ALA A 109 -7.74 -7.50 -1.05
N PHE A 110 -8.61 -7.35 -2.03
CA PHE A 110 -9.86 -6.66 -1.86
C PHE A 110 -10.99 -7.44 -2.53
N ASP A 111 -12.03 -7.73 -1.77
CA ASP A 111 -13.25 -8.35 -2.25
C ASP A 111 -14.36 -7.29 -2.31
N PRO A 112 -14.88 -6.91 -3.49
CA PRO A 112 -15.99 -5.97 -3.59
C PRO A 112 -17.35 -6.55 -3.19
N GLY A 113 -17.42 -7.83 -2.82
CA GLY A 113 -18.63 -8.50 -2.37
C GLY A 113 -19.73 -8.50 -3.44
N LYS A 114 -20.92 -8.01 -3.05
CA LYS A 114 -22.11 -7.90 -3.91
C LYS A 114 -21.89 -7.00 -5.12
N CYS A 115 -20.88 -6.11 -5.07
CA CYS A 115 -20.51 -5.21 -6.16
C CYS A 115 -19.45 -5.78 -7.10
N SER A 116 -19.13 -7.08 -7.01
CA SER A 116 -18.14 -7.74 -7.88
C SER A 116 -18.43 -7.66 -9.39
N GLY A 117 -19.68 -7.45 -9.78
CA GLY A 117 -20.08 -7.25 -11.18
C GLY A 117 -19.88 -5.83 -11.73
N SER A 118 -19.66 -4.83 -10.86
CA SER A 118 -19.38 -3.43 -11.24
C SER A 118 -17.99 -2.97 -10.80
N VAL A 119 -17.34 -3.66 -9.86
CA VAL A 119 -15.98 -3.34 -9.42
C VAL A 119 -15.05 -4.45 -9.89
N LEU A 120 -14.04 -4.11 -10.68
CA LEU A 120 -13.02 -5.05 -11.16
C LEU A 120 -11.78 -5.08 -10.27
N GLY A 121 -11.53 -4.02 -9.51
CA GLY A 121 -10.42 -3.97 -8.57
C GLY A 121 -10.48 -5.11 -7.56
N ARG A 122 -9.38 -5.86 -7.46
CA ARG A 122 -9.19 -6.94 -6.48
C ARG A 122 -8.04 -6.67 -5.51
N MET A 123 -7.51 -5.44 -5.56
CA MET A 123 -6.44 -4.98 -4.70
C MET A 123 -6.76 -3.60 -4.16
N LEU A 124 -6.55 -3.43 -2.86
CA LEU A 124 -6.45 -2.14 -2.20
C LEU A 124 -4.96 -1.83 -2.05
N VAL A 125 -4.51 -0.79 -2.75
CA VAL A 125 -3.11 -0.34 -2.75
C VAL A 125 -2.98 0.80 -1.76
N LEU A 126 -2.14 0.67 -0.75
CA LEU A 126 -1.82 1.73 0.20
C LEU A 126 -0.42 2.27 -0.12
N MET A 127 -0.34 3.51 -0.61
CA MET A 127 0.94 4.19 -0.86
C MET A 127 1.29 5.07 0.32
N PHE A 128 2.52 4.94 0.82
CA PHE A 128 2.99 5.66 2.00
C PHE A 128 4.00 6.72 1.61
N GLU A 129 3.82 7.93 2.14
CA GLU A 129 4.77 9.03 2.00
C GLU A 129 5.12 9.58 3.38
N LYS A 130 6.42 9.53 3.73
CA LYS A 130 6.92 10.06 5.00
C LYS A 130 7.31 11.53 4.79
N LYS A 131 6.60 12.46 5.45
CA LYS A 131 6.94 13.90 5.47
C LYS A 131 7.18 14.38 6.88
N ALA A 132 8.43 14.74 7.20
CA ALA A 132 8.87 15.29 8.49
C ALA A 132 8.43 14.44 9.71
N SER A 133 7.21 14.63 10.19
CA SER A 133 6.58 13.95 11.33
C SER A 133 5.24 13.27 11.00
N SER A 134 4.80 13.31 9.74
CA SER A 134 3.52 12.77 9.29
C SER A 134 3.72 11.63 8.29
N LEU A 135 2.89 10.62 8.41
CA LEU A 135 2.79 9.54 7.44
C LEU A 135 1.49 9.74 6.67
N LYS A 136 1.62 10.00 5.37
CA LYS A 136 0.49 10.06 4.45
C LYS A 136 0.23 8.69 3.85
N MET A 137 -1.05 8.37 3.66
CA MET A 137 -1.48 7.17 2.99
C MET A 137 -2.46 7.51 1.88
N ALA A 138 -2.18 7.05 0.67
CA ALA A 138 -3.07 7.17 -0.48
C ALA A 138 -3.62 5.79 -0.87
N PRO A 139 -4.80 5.40 -0.37
CA PRO A 139 -5.46 4.19 -0.81
C PRO A 139 -6.00 4.30 -2.24
N ALA A 140 -5.86 3.23 -3.01
CA ALA A 140 -6.46 3.12 -4.33
C ALA A 140 -7.06 1.72 -4.58
N ILE A 141 -8.26 1.69 -5.16
CA ILE A 141 -8.86 0.48 -5.75
C ILE A 141 -8.87 0.69 -7.26
N LEU A 142 -8.17 -0.17 -8.00
CA LEU A 142 -7.96 0.01 -9.43
C LEU A 142 -9.06 -0.71 -10.23
N LYS A 143 -9.88 0.04 -10.98
CA LYS A 143 -10.89 -0.38 -11.98
C LYS A 143 -12.32 -0.65 -11.47
N ARG A 144 -13.29 0.05 -12.06
CA ARG A 144 -14.75 -0.12 -11.94
C ARG A 144 -15.37 -0.08 -13.35
N TRP A 145 -16.38 -0.90 -13.60
CA TRP A 145 -17.31 -0.74 -14.71
C TRP A 145 -18.50 0.09 -14.22
N ASP A 146 -18.73 1.25 -14.83
CA ASP A 146 -20.03 1.89 -14.71
C ASP A 146 -20.98 1.27 -15.74
N ARG A 147 -22.12 0.77 -15.27
CA ARG A 147 -23.19 0.29 -16.15
C ARG A 147 -23.77 1.51 -16.90
N CYS A 148 -23.30 1.73 -18.10
CA CYS A 148 -23.95 2.60 -19.06
C CYS A 148 -25.28 1.98 -19.54
N PRO A 149 -26.41 2.71 -19.57
CA PRO A 149 -27.58 2.30 -20.32
C PRO A 149 -27.27 2.36 -21.84
N TRP A 150 -27.54 1.26 -22.55
CA TRP A 150 -27.52 1.20 -24.01
C TRP A 150 -28.56 2.15 -24.62
N PRO A 151 -28.32 2.78 -25.80
CA PRO A 151 -27.33 2.43 -26.83
C PRO A 151 -26.20 3.46 -27.08
N GLU A 152 -26.01 4.47 -26.23
CA GLU A 152 -25.15 5.63 -26.56
C GLU A 152 -23.71 5.56 -26.04
N CYS A 153 -23.28 4.50 -25.38
CA CYS A 153 -21.91 4.44 -24.85
C CYS A 153 -20.90 3.90 -25.88
N THR A 154 -20.25 4.82 -26.58
CA THR A 154 -18.90 4.61 -27.11
C THR A 154 -17.95 4.47 -25.92
N ASN A 155 -17.80 3.24 -25.43
CA ASN A 155 -17.07 2.85 -24.22
C ASN A 155 -15.63 3.41 -24.18
N PRO A 156 -15.31 4.43 -23.36
CA PRO A 156 -13.97 4.47 -22.80
C PRO A 156 -13.99 3.50 -21.62
N ASP A 157 -13.00 2.61 -21.53
CA ASP A 157 -12.65 2.01 -20.25
C ASP A 157 -12.30 3.16 -19.28
N ILE A 158 -13.28 3.73 -18.60
CA ILE A 158 -13.04 4.78 -17.62
C ILE A 158 -12.50 4.05 -16.41
N ASP A 159 -11.18 4.07 -16.25
CA ASP A 159 -10.56 3.65 -15.01
C ASP A 159 -11.06 4.57 -13.89
N VAL A 160 -12.12 4.16 -13.18
CA VAL A 160 -12.52 4.83 -11.94
C VAL A 160 -11.56 4.37 -10.86
N TYR A 161 -10.69 5.28 -10.45
CA TYR A 161 -9.81 5.11 -9.30
C TYR A 161 -10.51 5.71 -8.09
N LEU A 162 -10.90 4.88 -7.12
CA LEU A 162 -11.29 5.41 -5.81
C LEU A 162 -10.00 5.81 -5.10
N ARG A 163 -9.85 7.08 -4.76
CA ARG A 163 -8.65 7.60 -4.09
C ARG A 163 -9.02 8.29 -2.80
N GLY A 164 -8.14 8.16 -1.83
CA GLY A 164 -8.19 8.96 -0.63
C GLY A 164 -6.83 9.51 -0.25
N GLU A 165 -6.83 10.42 0.70
CA GLU A 165 -5.62 10.94 1.33
C GLU A 165 -5.85 10.92 2.83
N PHE A 166 -4.96 10.26 3.56
CA PHE A 166 -5.07 10.07 4.99
C PHE A 166 -3.78 10.42 5.71
N HIS A 167 -3.92 10.88 6.94
CA HIS A 167 -2.84 11.22 7.85
C HIS A 167 -2.90 10.34 9.09
N LYS A 168 -1.75 9.80 9.49
CA LYS A 168 -1.63 9.07 10.76
C LYS A 168 -1.96 9.97 11.95
N THR A 169 -2.79 9.48 12.86
CA THR A 169 -3.31 10.26 14.01
C THR A 169 -2.83 9.79 15.38
N ASN A 170 -2.21 8.60 15.46
CA ASN A 170 -1.58 8.02 16.66
C ASN A 170 -0.32 7.26 16.26
#